data_AF-V9Z6K6-F1
#
_entry.id   AF-V9Z6K6-F1
#
_cell.length_a   1.000
_cell.length_b   1.000
_cell.length_c   1.000
_cell.angle_alpha   90.00
_cell.angle_beta   90.00
_cell.angle_gamma   90.00
#
_symmetry.space_group_name_H-M   'P 1'
#
loop_
_entity.id
_entity.type
_entity.pdbx_description
1 polymer ?
#
loop_
_entity_poly.entity_id
_entity_poly.type
_entity_poly.pdbx_seq_one_letter_code
_entity_poly.pdbx_strand_id
1 'polypeptide(L)' 'MAFSVRLRGEQTAVALTAELPLLDDEGRVMAVRCPAAGCGAVVDLINGRLDRHDMRGQECRMSGVAVVVGEG' A
#
# COMPACT_ATOMS: atom_id res chain seq x y z
N MET A 1 16.24 -2.22 -3.03
CA MET A 1 15.60 -1.51 -1.90
C MET A 1 14.32 -2.25 -1.58
N ALA A 2 14.05 -2.52 -0.31
CA ALA A 2 12.79 -3.12 0.12
C ALA A 2 11.91 -2.01 0.72
N PHE A 3 10.60 -2.10 0.51
CA PHE A 3 9.65 -1.15 1.09
C PHE A 3 8.74 -1.89 2.06
N SER A 4 8.48 -1.24 3.20
CA SER A 4 7.56 -1.72 4.20
C SER A 4 6.27 -0.91 4.18
N VAL A 5 5.14 -1.61 4.18
CA VAL A 5 3.81 -1.01 4.36
C VAL A 5 3.29 -1.43 5.73
N ARG A 6 2.97 -0.45 6.57
CA ARG A 6 2.49 -0.62 7.95
C ARG A 6 1.11 0.00 8.11
N LEU A 7 0.27 -0.54 8.99
CA LEU A 7 -0.92 0.21 9.40
C LEU A 7 -0.48 1.47 10.14
N ARG A 8 -1.21 2.56 9.95
CA ARG A 8 -0.91 3.81 10.69
C ARG A 8 -1.04 3.55 12.19
N GLY A 9 0.04 3.77 12.93
CA GLY A 9 0.12 3.56 14.38
C GLY A 9 0.67 2.18 14.79
N GLU A 10 0.89 1.28 13.84
CA GLU A 10 1.53 -0.02 14.10
C GLU A 10 3.03 0.00 13.78
N GLN A 11 3.81 -0.67 14.62
CA GLN A 11 5.26 -0.78 14.45
C GLN A 11 5.63 -1.87 13.44
N THR A 12 4.80 -2.90 13.28
CA THR A 12 5.06 -4.07 12.44
C THR A 12 4.54 -3.87 11.02
N ALA A 13 5.33 -4.24 10.02
CA ALA A 13 4.94 -4.23 8.61
C ALA A 13 3.89 -5.30 8.31
N VAL A 14 2.84 -4.90 7.60
CA VAL A 14 1.79 -5.79 7.08
C VAL A 14 2.24 -6.41 5.75
N ALA A 15 3.12 -5.72 5.02
CA ALA A 15 3.80 -6.27 3.86
C ALA A 15 5.22 -5.70 3.73
N LEU A 16 6.11 -6.56 3.22
CA LEU A 16 7.42 -6.21 2.71
C LEU A 16 7.39 -6.52 1.21
N THR A 17 7.69 -5.54 0.38
CA THR A 17 7.75 -5.72 -1.08
C THR A 17 9.12 -5.34 -1.61
N ALA A 18 9.61 -6.14 -2.57
CA ALA A 18 10.78 -5.81 -3.37
C ALA A 18 10.41 -4.93 -4.58
N GLU A 19 9.12 -4.78 -4.86
CA GLU A 19 8.62 -3.91 -5.93
C GLU A 19 8.62 -2.46 -5.46
N LEU A 20 9.11 -1.57 -6.33
CA LEU A 20 9.17 -0.14 -6.08
C LEU A 20 7.74 0.44 -6.05
N PRO A 21 7.41 1.31 -5.06
CA PRO A 21 6.19 2.10 -5.11
C PRO A 21 6.19 3.00 -6.35
N LEU A 22 5.00 3.37 -6.83
CA LEU A 22 4.88 4.44 -7.82
C LEU A 22 5.09 5.77 -7.09
N LEU A 23 5.95 6.62 -7.64
CA LEU A 23 6.31 7.91 -7.10
C LEU A 23 5.77 9.05 -8.00
N ASP A 24 5.44 10.19 -7.42
CA ASP A 24 5.21 11.44 -8.16
C ASP A 24 6.54 12.08 -8.59
N ASP A 25 6.45 13.19 -9.32
CA ASP A 25 7.60 13.98 -9.79
C ASP A 25 8.45 14.56 -8.64
N GLU A 26 7.92 14.59 -7.41
CA GLU A 26 8.60 15.04 -6.20
C GLU A 26 9.20 13.87 -5.39
N GLY A 27 9.08 12.64 -5.88
CA GLY A 27 9.57 11.43 -5.23
C GLY A 27 8.69 10.92 -4.09
N ARG A 28 7.46 11.42 -3.94
CA ARG A 28 6.49 10.95 -2.92
C ARG A 28 5.72 9.75 -3.44
N VAL A 29 5.39 8.82 -2.55
CA VAL A 29 4.64 7.61 -2.91
C VAL A 29 3.19 7.97 -3.29
N MET A 30 2.83 7.66 -4.54
CA MET A 30 1.48 7.79 -5.09
C MET A 30 0.68 6.50 -5.06
N ALA A 31 1.33 5.34 -5.20
CA ALA A 31 0.65 4.05 -5.18
C ALA A 31 1.57 2.93 -4.71
N VAL A 32 0.98 1.88 -4.15
CA VAL A 32 1.69 0.69 -3.68
C VAL A 32 0.95 -0.58 -4.08
N ARG A 33 1.67 -1.70 -4.11
CA ARG A 33 1.01 -3.00 -4.17
C ARG A 33 0.21 -3.25 -2.89
N CYS A 34 -1.06 -3.61 -3.03
CA CYS A 34 -1.94 -3.90 -1.92
C CYS A 34 -1.33 -4.99 -1.03
N PRO A 35 -1.17 -4.75 0.29
CA PRO A 35 -0.54 -5.69 1.21
C PRO A 35 -1.46 -6.87 1.57
N ALA A 36 -2.73 -6.87 1.12
CA ALA A 36 -3.61 -8.00 1.33
C ALA A 36 -3.09 -9.23 0.57
N ALA A 37 -2.87 -10.32 1.32
CA ALA A 37 -2.50 -11.61 0.74
C ALA A 37 -3.47 -12.02 -0.38
N GLY A 38 -2.92 -12.25 -1.57
CA GLY A 38 -3.70 -12.68 -2.74
C GLY A 38 -4.45 -11.57 -3.49
N CYS A 39 -4.37 -10.30 -3.08
CA CYS A 39 -4.92 -9.19 -3.86
C CYS A 39 -4.00 -8.83 -5.02
N GLY A 40 -2.77 -8.40 -4.72
CA GLY A 40 -1.75 -8.11 -5.72
C GLY A 40 -2.00 -6.88 -6.60
N ALA A 41 -3.11 -6.16 -6.43
CA ALA A 41 -3.41 -4.92 -7.13
C ALA A 41 -2.41 -3.81 -6.77
N VAL A 42 -2.08 -2.92 -7.70
CA VAL A 42 -1.43 -1.64 -7.40
C VAL A 42 -2.54 -0.63 -7.12
N VAL A 43 -2.44 0.07 -5.99
CA VAL A 43 -3.52 0.89 -5.43
C VAL A 43 -2.98 2.26 -5.05
N ASP A 44 -3.71 3.30 -5.43
CA ASP A 44 -3.37 4.67 -5.10
C ASP A 44 -3.38 4.91 -3.60
N LEU A 45 -2.48 5.78 -3.16
CA LEU A 45 -2.32 6.22 -1.79
C LEU A 45 -2.86 7.65 -1.66
N ILE A 46 -4.12 7.76 -1.28
CA ILE A 46 -4.82 9.05 -1.16
C ILE A 46 -4.82 9.46 0.31
N ASN A 47 -4.12 10.55 0.65
CA ASN A 47 -4.03 11.07 2.02
C ASN A 47 -3.56 10.03 3.06
N GLY A 48 -2.62 9.16 2.66
CA GLY A 48 -2.10 8.08 3.52
C GLY A 48 -3.09 6.92 3.72
N ARG A 49 -4.08 6.78 2.85
CA ARG A 49 -5.01 5.64 2.81
C ARG A 49 -4.92 4.95 1.46
N LEU A 50 -5.07 3.64 1.44
CA LEU A 50 -5.24 2.90 0.20
C LEU A 50 -6.60 3.23 -0.39
N ASP A 51 -6.65 3.59 -1.66
CA ASP A 51 -7.91 3.82 -2.35
C ASP A 51 -8.76 2.54 -2.43
N ARG A 52 -10.05 2.72 -2.68
CA ARG A 52 -10.99 1.62 -2.81
C ARG A 52 -10.66 0.80 -4.06
N HIS A 53 -10.53 -0.51 -3.88
CA HIS A 53 -10.22 -1.43 -4.96
C HIS A 53 -10.82 -2.80 -4.71
N ASP A 54 -11.02 -3.55 -5.80
CA ASP A 54 -11.60 -4.88 -5.74
C ASP A 54 -10.55 -5.99 -5.84
N MET A 55 -10.85 -7.09 -5.17
CA MET A 55 -10.15 -8.35 -5.24
C MET A 55 -11.18 -9.42 -5.60
N ARG A 56 -11.03 -10.02 -6.80
CA ARG A 56 -11.96 -11.05 -7.31
C ARG A 56 -13.43 -10.61 -7.34
N GLY A 57 -13.68 -9.34 -7.69
CA GLY A 57 -15.03 -8.78 -7.80
C GLY A 57 -15.70 -8.43 -6.47
N GLN A 58 -14.95 -8.42 -5.37
CA GLN A 58 -15.40 -7.93 -4.07
C GLN A 58 -14.43 -6.87 -3.57
N GLU A 59 -14.93 -5.92 -2.78
CA GLU A 59 -14.06 -4.91 -2.18
C GLU A 59 -12.97 -5.56 -1.33
N CYS A 60 -11.72 -5.18 -1.58
CA CYS A 60 -10.60 -5.64 -0.79
C CYS A 60 -10.68 -5.08 0.63
N ARG A 61 -10.39 -5.91 1.64
CA ARG A 61 -10.35 -5.50 3.05
C ARG A 61 -9.38 -4.34 3.37
N MET A 62 -8.42 -4.08 2.49
CA MET A 62 -7.45 -2.99 2.63
C MET A 62 -7.94 -1.67 2.03
N SER A 63 -9.10 -1.66 1.37
CA SER A 63 -9.73 -0.45 0.85
C SER A 63 -9.99 0.56 1.98
N GLY A 64 -9.56 1.80 1.76
CA GLY A 64 -9.72 2.89 2.72
C GLY A 64 -8.84 2.78 3.97
N VAL A 65 -8.01 1.73 4.11
CA VAL A 65 -7.18 1.52 5.30
C VAL A 65 -6.01 2.52 5.30
N ALA A 66 -5.79 3.14 6.47
CA ALA A 66 -4.69 4.08 6.67
C ALA A 66 -3.37 3.33 6.83
N VAL A 67 -2.38 3.70 6.03
CA VAL A 67 -1.08 3.06 6.00
C VAL A 67 0.06 4.08 6.00
N VAL A 68 1.25 3.60 6.37
CA VAL A 68 2.52 4.32 6.23
C VAL A 68 3.43 3.45 5.38
N VAL A 69 4.09 4.09 4.41
CA VAL A 69 5.11 3.46 3.56
C VAL A 69 6.47 3.98 4.00
N GLY A 70 7.40 3.09 4.27
CA GLY A 70 8.77 3.44 4.65
C GLY A 70 9.78 2.52 4.00
N GLU A 71 11.01 3.02 3.84
CA GLU A 71 12.15 2.21 3.42
C GLU A 71 12.46 1.15 4.50
N GLY A 72 12.80 -0.06 4.05
CA GLY A 72 13.14 -1.21 4.89
C GLY A 72 14.61 -1.60 4.77
#